data_AF-A0A662VXT9-F1
#
_entry.id   AF-A0A662VXT9-F1
#
_cell.length_a   1.000
_cell.length_b   1.000
_cell.length_c   1.000
_cell.angle_alpha   90.00
_cell.angle_beta   90.00
_cell.angle_gamma   90.00
#
_symmetry.space_group_name_H-M   'P 1'
#
loop_
_entity.id
_entity.type
_entity.pdbx_description
1 polymer ?
#
loop_
_entity_poly.entity_id
_entity_poly.type
_entity_poly.pdbx_seq_one_letter_code
_entity_poly.pdbx_strand_id
1 'polypeptide(L)'
;MSGNLKNELKSTLIGCCGIYCGACPFYRSEVPDLAKMLKDALNAEKFNKIAVPFEWVGEYREFKKWLNFLARAKCEGCQAGGGNPFCSIRKCCRKKGFISCAECDEFPCDKKFLKWISERYRNWNVKNIKRIKEVGYEKWLKEMEKEVNEGFVTGLVIKGIKRTGRSKYGKRSKGKIDPEQA
;
A
#
# COMPACT_ATOMS: atom_id res chain seq x y z
N MET A 1 23.23 -12.05 21.34
CA MET A 1 23.09 -10.67 20.81
C MET A 1 21.92 -10.52 19.82
N SER A 2 20.83 -11.27 19.98
CA SER A 2 19.70 -11.34 19.03
C SER A 2 18.53 -10.38 19.37
N GLY A 3 18.65 -9.60 20.46
CA GLY A 3 17.61 -8.67 20.92
C GLY A 3 17.53 -7.35 20.16
N ASN A 4 18.64 -6.87 19.56
CA ASN A 4 18.68 -5.55 18.92
C ASN A 4 18.08 -5.53 17.51
N LEU A 5 18.29 -6.56 16.69
CA LEU A 5 17.80 -6.59 15.30
C LEU A 5 16.26 -6.53 15.21
N LYS A 6 15.55 -7.20 16.11
CA LYS A 6 14.07 -7.21 16.11
C LYS A 6 13.48 -5.84 16.50
N ASN A 7 14.16 -5.10 17.38
CA ASN A 7 13.75 -3.74 17.75
C ASN A 7 14.06 -2.72 16.64
N GLU A 8 15.21 -2.85 15.97
CA GLU A 8 15.55 -2.04 14.79
C GLU A 8 14.55 -2.27 13.63
N LEU A 9 14.21 -3.52 13.32
CA LEU A 9 13.22 -3.88 12.29
C LEU A 9 11.81 -3.32 12.56
N LYS A 10 11.39 -3.20 13.83
CA LYS A 10 10.08 -2.62 14.16
C LYS A 10 10.04 -1.10 13.97
N SER A 11 11.18 -0.42 14.13
CA SER A 11 11.27 1.03 13.92
C SER A 11 11.05 1.43 12.46
N THR A 12 11.40 0.55 11.50
CA THR A 12 11.27 0.87 10.07
C THR A 12 9.83 1.00 9.60
N LEU A 13 8.90 0.45 10.39
CA LEU A 13 7.48 0.40 10.11
C LEU A 13 6.73 1.68 10.52
N ILE A 14 7.40 2.60 11.21
CA ILE A 14 6.84 3.88 11.58
C ILE A 14 6.84 4.78 10.35
N GLY A 15 5.67 4.99 9.75
CA GLY A 15 5.51 5.98 8.68
C GLY A 15 5.72 7.39 9.23
N CYS A 16 6.48 8.23 8.51
CA CYS A 16 6.64 9.64 8.90
C CYS A 16 5.29 10.36 9.10
N CYS A 17 4.25 9.96 8.35
CA CYS A 17 2.89 10.50 8.45
C CYS A 17 2.01 9.87 9.54
N GLY A 18 2.49 8.86 10.28
CA GLY A 18 1.74 8.09 11.28
C GLY A 18 1.07 6.81 10.76
N ILE A 19 1.27 6.45 9.49
CA ILE A 19 0.80 5.17 8.95
C ILE A 19 1.72 4.05 9.44
N TYR A 20 1.16 3.00 10.03
CA TYR A 20 1.93 1.80 10.36
C TYR A 20 2.12 0.91 9.12
N CYS A 21 3.37 0.72 8.69
CA CYS A 21 3.67 -0.08 7.49
C CYS A 21 3.35 -1.56 7.67
N GLY A 22 3.33 -2.09 8.90
CA GLY A 22 2.95 -3.48 9.17
C GLY A 22 1.55 -3.85 8.66
N ALA A 23 0.64 -2.87 8.56
CA ALA A 23 -0.71 -3.07 8.03
C ALA A 23 -0.82 -2.87 6.49
N CYS A 24 0.29 -2.57 5.80
CA CYS A 24 0.32 -2.30 4.36
C CYS A 24 0.37 -3.60 3.55
N PRO A 25 -0.44 -3.79 2.49
CA PRO A 25 -0.43 -5.03 1.69
C PRO A 25 0.91 -5.29 0.99
N PHE A 26 1.68 -4.25 0.70
CA PHE A 26 3.01 -4.37 0.08
C PHE A 26 4.10 -4.76 1.07
N TYR A 27 3.93 -4.43 2.36
CA TYR A 27 4.84 -4.87 3.42
C TYR A 27 4.52 -6.30 3.85
N ARG A 28 3.24 -6.62 4.07
CA ARG A 28 2.77 -7.98 4.42
C ARG A 28 3.05 -9.03 3.33
N SER A 29 3.39 -8.58 2.12
CA SER A 29 3.81 -9.35 0.95
C SER A 29 2.86 -10.41 0.38
N GLU A 30 1.77 -10.76 1.07
CA GLU A 30 0.78 -11.76 0.61
C GLU A 30 0.31 -11.52 -0.84
N VAL A 31 -0.09 -10.29 -1.17
CA VAL A 31 -0.52 -9.94 -2.54
C VAL A 31 0.63 -10.04 -3.55
N PRO A 32 1.81 -9.43 -3.32
CA PRO A 32 2.98 -9.65 -4.16
C PRO A 32 3.39 -11.11 -4.38
N ASP A 33 3.32 -11.93 -3.32
CA ASP A 33 3.70 -13.34 -3.37
C ASP A 33 2.74 -14.16 -4.22
N LEU A 34 1.43 -13.99 -4.01
CA LEU A 34 0.39 -14.61 -4.85
C LEU A 34 0.49 -14.14 -6.31
N ALA A 35 0.75 -12.85 -6.53
CA ALA A 35 0.95 -12.31 -7.88
C ALA A 35 2.17 -12.93 -8.57
N LYS A 36 3.25 -13.19 -7.83
CA LYS A 36 4.44 -13.88 -8.36
C LYS A 36 4.11 -15.32 -8.72
N MET A 37 3.43 -16.07 -7.85
CA MET A 37 3.02 -17.45 -8.12
C MET A 37 2.15 -17.55 -9.37
N LEU A 38 1.14 -16.69 -9.50
CA LEU A 38 0.28 -16.66 -10.68
C LEU A 38 1.06 -16.30 -11.94
N LYS A 39 1.95 -15.31 -11.86
CA LYS A 39 2.82 -14.92 -12.98
C LYS A 39 3.67 -16.09 -13.47
N ASP A 40 4.27 -16.83 -12.56
CA ASP A 40 5.17 -17.94 -12.88
C ASP A 40 4.38 -19.09 -13.52
N ALA A 41 3.20 -19.43 -12.99
CA ALA A 41 2.29 -20.40 -13.60
C ALA A 41 1.86 -20.02 -15.03
N LEU A 42 1.43 -18.77 -15.24
CA LEU A 42 1.04 -18.27 -16.57
C LEU A 42 2.19 -18.28 -17.58
N ASN A 43 3.43 -18.05 -17.11
CA ASN A 43 4.61 -18.12 -17.98
C ASN A 43 4.93 -19.57 -18.39
N ALA A 44 4.81 -20.53 -17.46
CA ALA A 44 5.03 -21.95 -17.73
C ALA A 44 4.08 -22.46 -18.83
N GLU A 45 2.81 -22.08 -18.77
CA GLU A 45 1.78 -22.42 -19.76
C GLU A 45 1.89 -21.62 -21.08
N LYS A 46 2.86 -20.71 -21.18
CA LYS A 46 2.99 -19.76 -22.31
C LYS A 46 1.66 -19.03 -22.58
N PHE A 47 0.95 -18.64 -21.51
CA PHE A 47 -0.46 -18.23 -21.55
C PHE A 47 -0.75 -17.03 -22.46
N ASN A 48 0.25 -16.23 -22.86
CA ASN A 48 0.08 -15.22 -23.92
C ASN A 48 -0.49 -15.82 -25.21
N LYS A 49 -0.12 -17.07 -25.55
CA LYS A 49 -0.63 -17.76 -26.74
C LYS A 49 -2.10 -18.17 -26.62
N ILE A 50 -2.55 -18.41 -25.38
CA ILE A 50 -3.92 -18.84 -25.06
C ILE A 50 -4.85 -17.64 -24.93
N ALA A 51 -4.38 -16.53 -24.34
CA ALA A 51 -5.21 -15.39 -24.00
C ALA A 51 -5.44 -14.40 -25.16
N VAL A 52 -4.48 -14.25 -26.08
CA VAL A 52 -4.58 -13.28 -27.18
C VAL A 52 -5.76 -13.53 -28.15
N PRO A 53 -6.17 -14.79 -28.43
CA PRO A 53 -7.31 -15.06 -29.30
C PRO A 53 -8.70 -14.65 -28.76
N PHE A 54 -8.85 -14.40 -27.45
CA PHE A 54 -10.17 -14.19 -26.82
C PHE A 54 -10.36 -12.76 -26.32
N GLU A 55 -10.66 -11.83 -27.23
CA GLU A 55 -10.89 -10.42 -26.90
C GLU A 55 -12.03 -10.17 -25.90
N TRP A 56 -13.01 -11.08 -25.84
CA TRP A 56 -14.19 -10.96 -24.96
C TRP A 56 -13.85 -11.09 -23.46
N VAL A 57 -12.71 -11.69 -23.10
CA VAL A 57 -12.24 -11.83 -21.72
C VAL A 57 -11.51 -10.56 -21.24
N GLY A 58 -11.02 -9.73 -22.18
CA GLY A 58 -10.39 -8.44 -21.92
C GLY A 58 -8.90 -8.38 -22.28
N GLU A 59 -8.26 -7.28 -21.89
CA GLU A 59 -6.91 -6.91 -22.31
C GLU A 59 -5.81 -7.65 -21.53
N TYR A 60 -5.44 -8.86 -21.98
CA TYR A 60 -4.41 -9.67 -21.32
C TYR A 60 -3.06 -8.96 -21.17
N ARG A 61 -2.67 -8.12 -22.15
CA ARG A 61 -1.43 -7.32 -22.07
C ARG A 61 -1.44 -6.35 -20.90
N GLU A 62 -2.58 -5.73 -20.61
CA GLU A 62 -2.72 -4.81 -19.47
C GLU A 62 -2.77 -5.57 -18.14
N PHE A 63 -3.48 -6.69 -18.08
CA PHE A 63 -3.45 -7.60 -16.93
C PHE A 63 -2.00 -8.02 -16.61
N LYS A 64 -1.22 -8.44 -17.62
CA LYS A 64 0.17 -8.85 -17.46
C LYS A 64 1.06 -7.73 -16.93
N LYS A 65 0.86 -6.48 -17.38
CA LYS A 65 1.58 -5.31 -16.84
C LYS A 65 1.30 -5.12 -15.35
N TRP A 66 0.03 -5.18 -14.96
CA TRP A 66 -0.40 -5.08 -13.57
C TRP A 66 0.12 -6.22 -12.70
N LEU A 67 0.03 -7.47 -13.18
CA LEU A 67 0.53 -8.65 -12.49
C LEU A 67 2.04 -8.56 -12.25
N ASN A 68 2.80 -8.15 -13.27
CA ASN A 68 4.24 -7.93 -13.14
C ASN A 68 4.60 -6.85 -12.13
N PHE A 69 3.81 -5.76 -12.07
CA PHE A 69 3.97 -4.74 -11.04
C PHE A 69 3.71 -5.32 -9.64
N LEU A 70 2.57 -5.98 -9.43
CA LEU A 70 2.20 -6.56 -8.14
C LEU A 70 3.24 -7.56 -7.65
N ALA A 71 3.72 -8.46 -8.52
CA ALA A 71 4.74 -9.45 -8.20
C ALA A 71 6.08 -8.84 -7.71
N ARG A 72 6.34 -7.57 -8.05
CA ARG A 72 7.55 -6.83 -7.65
C ARG A 72 7.28 -5.83 -6.52
N ALA A 73 6.02 -5.60 -6.15
CA ALA A 73 5.62 -4.54 -5.24
C ALA A 73 5.83 -4.93 -3.76
N LYS A 74 7.01 -5.44 -3.39
CA LYS A 74 7.40 -5.64 -2.00
C LYS A 74 7.97 -4.33 -1.42
N CYS A 75 7.75 -4.12 -0.13
CA CYS A 75 8.15 -2.89 0.57
C CYS A 75 8.71 -3.24 1.95
N GLU A 76 9.79 -2.57 2.36
CA GLU A 76 10.48 -2.82 3.64
C GLU A 76 10.09 -1.81 4.74
N GLY A 77 9.09 -0.96 4.48
CA GLY A 77 8.64 0.06 5.42
C GLY A 77 9.17 1.46 5.10
N CYS A 78 8.61 2.47 5.78
CA CYS A 78 8.82 3.86 5.44
C CYS A 78 10.25 4.33 5.73
N GLN A 79 10.81 3.96 6.89
CA GLN A 79 12.17 4.38 7.26
C GLN A 79 13.24 3.60 6.49
N ALA A 80 12.91 2.41 5.97
CA ALA A 80 13.75 1.64 5.04
C ALA A 80 13.71 2.17 3.58
N GLY A 81 13.09 3.34 3.34
CA GLY A 81 13.03 3.92 2.00
C GLY A 81 11.80 3.51 1.18
N GLY A 82 10.92 2.66 1.71
CA GLY A 82 9.71 2.21 1.05
C GLY A 82 8.64 3.28 0.78
N GLY A 83 7.63 2.90 0.01
CA GLY A 83 6.53 3.78 -0.41
C GLY A 83 6.91 4.73 -1.55
N ASN A 84 6.24 5.89 -1.65
CA ASN A 84 6.50 6.87 -2.70
C ASN A 84 7.93 7.45 -2.56
N PRO A 85 8.82 7.27 -3.56
CA PRO A 85 10.17 7.81 -3.53
C PRO A 85 10.22 9.33 -3.28
N PHE A 86 9.22 10.06 -3.80
CA PHE A 86 9.13 11.51 -3.75
C PHE A 86 8.25 12.05 -2.61
N CYS A 87 7.96 11.24 -1.59
CA CYS A 87 7.12 11.64 -0.45
C CYS A 87 7.64 12.92 0.25
N SER A 88 6.87 14.01 0.18
CA SER A 88 7.23 15.30 0.78
C SER A 88 7.19 15.29 2.31
N ILE A 89 6.35 14.45 2.93
CA ILE A 89 6.30 14.29 4.40
C ILE A 89 7.61 13.66 4.88
N ARG A 90 8.09 12.60 4.21
CA ARG A 90 9.37 11.96 4.55
C ARG A 90 10.55 12.91 4.38
N LYS A 91 10.58 13.70 3.29
CA LYS A 91 11.58 14.75 3.10
C LYS A 91 11.57 15.77 4.25
N CYS A 92 10.37 16.16 4.71
CA CYS A 92 10.21 17.08 5.83
C CYS A 92 10.74 16.51 7.15
N CYS A 93 10.38 15.27 7.50
CA CYS A 93 10.86 14.61 8.72
C CYS A 93 12.39 14.49 8.71
N ARG A 94 12.99 14.04 7.59
CA ARG A 94 14.45 13.96 7.44
C ARG A 94 15.14 15.31 7.65
N LYS A 95 14.61 16.39 7.06
CA LYS A 95 15.18 17.75 7.23
C LYS A 95 15.14 18.20 8.70
N LYS A 96 14.10 17.83 9.44
CA LYS A 96 13.93 18.18 10.87
C LYS A 96 14.60 17.17 11.82
N GLY A 97 15.19 16.08 11.31
CA GLY A 97 15.75 15.01 12.15
C GLY A 97 14.70 14.15 12.86
N PHE A 98 13.44 14.18 12.42
CA PHE A 98 12.34 13.46 13.08
C PHE A 98 12.13 12.06 12.52
N ILE A 99 11.75 11.12 13.39
CA ILE A 99 11.27 9.80 12.94
C ILE A 99 9.89 9.95 12.27
N SER A 100 8.99 10.70 12.93
CA SER A 100 7.65 10.95 12.43
C SER A 100 7.13 12.33 12.77
N CYS A 101 5.97 12.68 12.22
CA CYS A 101 5.26 13.90 12.58
C CYS A 101 4.85 13.98 14.07
N ALA A 102 4.99 12.90 14.85
CA ALA A 102 4.73 12.91 16.29
C ALA A 102 5.74 13.77 17.06
N GLU A 103 6.95 13.96 16.53
CA GLU A 103 7.96 14.85 17.12
C GLU A 103 7.80 16.30 16.69
N CYS A 104 6.82 16.61 15.84
CA CYS A 104 6.59 17.97 15.35
C CYS A 104 5.52 18.66 16.20
N ASP A 105 5.88 19.79 16.79
CA ASP A 105 4.96 20.64 17.58
C ASP A 105 3.88 21.28 16.70
N GLU A 106 4.22 21.61 15.45
CA GLU A 106 3.27 22.12 14.45
C GLU A 106 2.26 21.05 13.98
N PHE A 107 2.34 19.79 14.43
CA PHE A 107 1.42 18.75 13.98
C PHE A 107 0.07 18.80 14.71
N PRO A 108 -1.06 18.75 13.98
CA PRO A 108 -1.19 18.60 12.52
C PRO A 108 -0.98 19.92 11.76
N CYS A 109 -0.06 19.93 10.80
CA CYS A 109 0.25 21.13 10.02
C CYS A 109 -0.56 21.20 8.72
N ASP A 110 -0.64 22.39 8.12
CA ASP A 110 -1.50 22.65 6.96
C ASP A 110 -0.97 22.15 5.61
N LYS A 111 0.07 21.30 5.60
CA LYS A 111 0.69 20.81 4.35
C LYS A 111 -0.31 19.98 3.53
N LYS A 112 -0.53 20.41 2.28
CA LYS A 112 -1.49 19.80 1.33
C LYS A 112 -1.38 18.27 1.22
N PHE A 113 -0.15 17.73 1.12
CA PHE A 113 0.04 16.29 0.98
C PHE A 113 -0.28 15.53 2.28
N LEU A 114 -0.04 16.13 3.45
CA LEU A 114 -0.45 15.57 4.73
C LEU A 114 -1.98 15.57 4.88
N LYS A 115 -2.65 16.68 4.51
CA LYS A 115 -4.13 16.72 4.48
C LYS A 115 -4.71 15.64 3.57
N TRP A 116 -4.18 15.50 2.36
CA TRP A 116 -4.63 14.50 1.40
C TRP A 116 -4.43 13.06 1.90
N ILE A 117 -3.26 12.74 2.47
CA ILE A 117 -3.01 11.39 2.97
C ILE A 117 -3.89 11.10 4.20
N SER A 118 -4.12 12.10 5.06
CA SER A 118 -5.01 11.95 6.22
C SER A 118 -6.44 11.68 5.80
N GLU A 119 -6.98 12.41 4.81
CA GLU A 119 -8.30 12.12 4.27
C GLU A 119 -8.37 10.72 3.63
N ARG A 120 -7.34 10.36 2.85
CA ARG A 120 -7.26 9.03 2.20
C ARG A 120 -7.29 7.90 3.21
N TYR A 121 -6.71 8.07 4.39
CA TYR A 121 -6.67 7.04 5.45
C TYR A 121 -7.73 7.27 6.54
N ARG A 122 -8.81 8.03 6.27
CA ARG A 122 -9.89 8.33 7.25
C ARG A 122 -9.34 8.85 8.59
N ASN A 123 -8.31 9.69 8.53
CA ASN A 123 -7.56 10.24 9.66
C ASN A 123 -6.93 9.19 10.60
N TRP A 124 -6.82 7.93 10.19
CA TRP A 124 -6.18 6.88 10.98
C TRP A 124 -4.71 7.23 11.31
N ASN A 125 -3.98 7.80 10.36
CA ASN A 125 -2.62 8.29 10.57
C ASN A 125 -2.56 9.43 11.61
N VAL A 126 -3.56 10.33 11.65
CA VAL A 126 -3.63 11.40 12.66
C VAL A 126 -3.90 10.82 14.04
N LYS A 127 -4.80 9.83 14.14
CA LYS A 127 -5.04 9.09 15.39
C LYS A 127 -3.75 8.44 15.89
N ASN A 128 -3.00 7.79 15.00
CA ASN A 128 -1.72 7.17 15.33
C ASN A 128 -0.68 8.19 15.81
N ILE A 129 -0.52 9.33 15.14
CA ILE A 129 0.40 10.37 15.62
C ILE A 129 0.03 10.86 17.02
N LYS A 130 -1.26 11.09 17.30
CA LYS A 130 -1.72 11.46 18.65
C LYS A 130 -1.41 10.36 19.66
N ARG A 131 -1.64 9.09 19.31
CA ARG A 131 -1.33 7.95 20.17
C ARG A 131 0.16 7.84 20.45
N ILE A 132 1.02 8.01 19.44
CA ILE A 132 2.47 8.04 19.63
C ILE A 132 2.90 9.15 20.60
N LYS A 133 2.32 10.36 20.50
CA LYS A 133 2.59 11.44 21.45
C LYS A 133 2.20 11.08 22.90
N GLU A 134 1.15 10.30 23.07
CA GLU A 134 0.63 9.88 24.39
C GLU A 134 1.43 8.73 25.01
N VAL A 135 1.76 7.70 24.23
CA VAL A 135 2.33 6.44 24.76
C VAL A 135 3.75 6.12 24.31
N GLY A 136 4.33 6.94 23.44
CA GLY A 136 5.62 6.69 22.82
C GLY A 136 5.57 5.64 21.71
N TYR A 137 6.66 5.57 20.93
CA TYR A 137 6.76 4.68 19.77
C TYR A 137 6.69 3.20 20.12
N GLU A 138 7.35 2.77 21.20
CA GLU A 138 7.44 1.34 21.54
C GLU A 138 6.09 0.72 21.88
N LYS A 139 5.29 1.41 22.71
CA LYS A 139 3.97 0.93 23.09
C LYS A 139 3.01 0.99 21.90
N TRP A 140 3.04 2.08 21.13
CA TRP A 140 2.24 2.20 19.91
C TRP A 140 2.55 1.10 18.88
N LEU A 141 3.83 0.74 18.69
CA LEU A 141 4.22 -0.35 17.79
C LEU A 141 3.63 -1.70 18.23
N LYS A 142 3.64 -2.00 19.52
CA LYS A 142 3.04 -3.22 20.07
C LYS A 142 1.52 -3.24 19.89
N GLU A 143 0.86 -2.11 20.13
CA GLU A 143 -0.59 -1.95 19.90
C GLU A 143 -0.92 -2.20 18.42
N MET A 144 -0.14 -1.62 17.51
CA MET A 144 -0.38 -1.78 16.08
C MET A 144 -0.09 -3.19 15.56
N GLU A 145 0.96 -3.84 16.05
CA GLU A 145 1.27 -5.24 15.75
C GLU A 145 0.13 -6.16 16.21
N LYS A 146 -0.43 -5.91 17.41
CA LYS A 146 -1.59 -6.63 17.92
C LYS A 146 -2.81 -6.46 17.00
N GLU A 147 -3.16 -5.23 16.63
CA GLU A 147 -4.30 -4.98 15.72
C GLU A 147 -4.15 -5.73 14.39
N VAL A 148 -2.94 -5.73 13.81
CA VAL A 148 -2.66 -6.46 12.56
C VAL A 148 -2.81 -7.97 12.74
N ASN A 149 -2.34 -8.52 13.86
CA ASN A 149 -2.50 -9.95 14.19
C ASN A 149 -3.97 -10.32 14.41
N GLU A 150 -4.79 -9.38 14.86
CA GLU A 150 -6.25 -9.52 15.00
C GLU A 150 -7.01 -9.27 13.68
N GLY A 151 -6.29 -9.07 12.56
CA GLY A 151 -6.86 -8.99 11.22
C GLY A 151 -6.96 -7.57 10.65
N PHE A 152 -6.46 -6.54 11.34
CA PHE A 152 -6.45 -5.19 10.79
C PHE A 152 -5.54 -5.08 9.56
N VAL A 153 -6.06 -4.46 8.50
CA VAL A 153 -5.28 -4.08 7.31
C VAL A 153 -5.60 -2.65 6.88
N THR A 154 -4.63 -1.97 6.27
CA THR A 154 -4.83 -0.60 5.77
C THR A 154 -5.98 -0.48 4.76
N GLY A 155 -6.35 -1.56 4.07
CA GLY A 155 -7.52 -1.60 3.19
C GLY A 155 -8.84 -1.22 3.88
N LEU A 156 -8.97 -1.47 5.19
CA LEU A 156 -10.19 -1.14 5.96
C LEU A 156 -10.37 0.37 6.18
N VAL A 157 -9.27 1.12 6.16
CA VAL A 157 -9.26 2.58 6.44
C VAL A 157 -8.97 3.44 5.21
N ILE A 158 -8.55 2.85 4.09
CA ILE A 158 -8.30 3.58 2.85
C ILE A 158 -9.64 3.93 2.17
N LYS A 159 -9.89 5.22 1.96
CA LYS A 159 -11.00 5.75 1.17
C LYS A 159 -10.72 5.54 -0.33
N GLY A 160 -11.69 4.96 -1.02
CA GLY A 160 -11.70 4.93 -2.49
C GLY A 160 -11.82 6.34 -3.05
N ILE A 161 -10.85 6.76 -3.87
CA ILE A 161 -10.88 8.07 -4.54
C ILE A 161 -11.34 7.83 -5.98
N LYS A 162 -12.49 8.39 -6.36
CA LYS A 162 -12.92 8.41 -7.76
C LYS A 162 -11.96 9.32 -8.53
N ARG A 163 -11.23 8.78 -9.50
CA ARG A 163 -10.45 9.62 -10.43
C ARG A 163 -11.43 10.36 -11.32
N THR A 164 -11.51 11.69 -11.19
CA THR A 164 -12.24 12.55 -12.13
C THR A 164 -11.37 12.76 -13.36
N GLY A 165 -11.54 11.88 -14.35
CA GLY A 165 -10.85 11.93 -15.64
C GLY A 165 -11.13 10.66 -16.43
N ARG A 166 -11.53 10.81 -17.71
CA ARG A 166 -11.89 9.69 -18.60
C ARG A 166 -10.87 8.56 -18.49
N SER A 167 -11.31 7.41 -17.98
CA SER A 167 -10.61 6.15 -18.24
C SER A 167 -10.55 5.97 -19.75
N LYS A 168 -9.34 5.79 -20.30
CA LYS A 168 -9.18 5.40 -21.71
C LYS A 168 -9.81 4.02 -21.99
N TYR A 169 -10.16 3.27 -20.94
CA TYR A 169 -10.84 1.97 -20.99
C TYR A 169 -12.36 2.13 -20.78
N GLY A 170 -12.95 3.11 -21.46
CA GLY A 170 -14.36 3.48 -21.37
C GLY A 170 -15.10 3.35 -22.69
N LYS A 171 -14.87 2.28 -23.45
CA LYS A 171 -15.82 1.80 -24.46
C LYS A 171 -16.06 0.32 -24.16
N ARG A 172 -17.03 0.03 -23.30
CA ARG A 172 -17.68 -1.29 -23.30
C ARG A 172 -18.29 -1.46 -24.68
N SER A 173 -17.71 -2.28 -25.54
CA SER A 173 -18.47 -2.90 -26.62
C SER A 173 -19.61 -3.65 -25.93
N LYS A 174 -20.86 -3.31 -26.27
CA LYS A 174 -22.00 -4.15 -25.94
C LYS A 174 -21.87 -5.43 -26.77
N GLY A 175 -21.02 -6.37 -26.32
CA GLY A 175 -21.07 -7.74 -26.79
C GLY A 175 -22.32 -8.36 -26.18
N LYS A 176 -23.37 -8.50 -26.99
CA LYS A 176 -24.51 -9.37 -26.64
C LYS A 176 -23.92 -10.77 -26.48
N ILE A 177 -23.96 -11.31 -25.26
CA ILE A 177 -23.78 -12.74 -25.05
C ILE A 177 -25.08 -13.35 -25.52
N ASP A 178 -25.04 -14.10 -26.61
CA ASP A 178 -26.15 -14.93 -27.07
C ASP A 178 -26.19 -16.17 -26.15
N PRO A 179 -27.26 -16.40 -25.37
CA PRO A 179 -27.28 -17.46 -24.37
C PRO A 179 -27.44 -18.89 -24.93
N GLU A 180 -27.33 -19.09 -26.24
CA GLU A 180 -27.64 -20.37 -26.90
C GLU A 180 -26.43 -21.11 -27.51
N GLN A 181 -25.22 -20.90 -26.98
CA GLN A 181 -24.05 -21.73 -27.31
C GLN A 181 -23.31 -22.22 -26.07
N ALA A 182 -24.03 -22.97 -25.22
CA ALA A 182 -23.47 -23.86 -24.21
C ALA A 182 -23.65 -25.32 -24.66
#